data_AF-A0A2E2HAW1-F1
#
_entry.id   AF-A0A2E2HAW1-F1
#
_cell.length_a   1.000
_cell.length_b   1.000
_cell.length_c   1.000
_cell.angle_alpha   90.00
_cell.angle_beta   90.00
_cell.angle_gamma   90.00
#
_symmetry.space_group_name_H-M   'P 1'
#
loop_
_entity.id
_entity.type
_entity.pdbx_description
1 polymer ?
#
loop_
_entity_poly.entity_id
_entity_poly.type
_entity_poly.pdbx_seq_one_letter_code
_entity_poly.pdbx_strand_id
1 'polypeptide(L)'
;MTVADILILLVIVISLLLGFWRGLVKEAFSLASWVAAVIVAAYFSAPLADVLVNVLENATIRRVLASAVLFVLVMFAGSLLGTLASRISATIGLKKVDKTLGSLFGILRGLIIVLLVLFLTLPFEFSQNWYEGSWFVPYFTVLLENLESLLDYEVSGNETIA
;
A
#
# COMPACT_ATOMS: atom_id res chain seq x y z
N MET A 1 3.01 28.80 -3.70
CA MET A 1 3.11 27.33 -3.71
C MET A 1 4.28 26.98 -2.83
N THR A 2 4.02 26.26 -1.75
CA THR A 2 5.06 25.85 -0.80
C THR A 2 5.83 24.65 -1.34
N VAL A 3 6.92 24.29 -0.68
CA VAL A 3 7.66 23.05 -0.98
C VAL A 3 6.75 21.83 -0.80
N ALA A 4 5.85 21.86 0.19
CA ALA A 4 4.83 20.82 0.39
C ALA A 4 3.92 20.66 -0.84
N ASP A 5 3.39 21.76 -1.40
CA ASP A 5 2.51 21.70 -2.58
C ASP A 5 3.21 21.05 -3.77
N ILE A 6 4.48 21.37 -3.99
CA ILE A 6 5.29 20.81 -5.09
C ILE A 6 5.52 19.31 -4.87
N LEU A 7 5.86 18.88 -3.65
CA LEU A 7 6.08 17.48 -3.32
C LEU A 7 4.79 16.65 -3.45
N ILE A 8 3.66 17.18 -2.97
CA ILE A 8 2.35 16.53 -3.07
C ILE A 8 2.00 16.32 -4.55
N LEU A 9 2.11 17.38 -5.36
CA LEU A 9 1.80 17.31 -6.78
C LEU A 9 2.75 16.36 -7.51
N LEU A 10 4.04 16.37 -7.16
CA LEU A 10 5.04 15.46 -7.70
C LEU A 10 4.68 14.00 -7.42
N VAL A 11 4.33 13.66 -6.18
CA VAL A 11 3.93 12.30 -5.78
C VAL A 11 2.69 11.84 -6.55
N ILE A 12 1.67 12.71 -6.68
CA ILE A 12 0.44 12.40 -7.40
C ILE A 12 0.74 12.19 -8.89
N VAL A 13 1.50 13.08 -9.52
CA VAL A 13 1.85 12.99 -10.95
C VAL A 13 2.69 11.74 -11.23
N ILE A 14 3.70 11.45 -10.40
CA ILE A 14 4.50 10.23 -10.54
C ILE A 14 3.60 9.00 -10.39
N SER A 15 2.73 8.97 -9.38
CA SER A 15 1.83 7.83 -9.15
C SER A 15 0.85 7.63 -10.30
N LEU A 16 0.32 8.73 -10.86
CA LEU A 16 -0.51 8.72 -12.07
C LEU A 16 0.25 8.13 -13.27
N LEU A 17 1.48 8.60 -13.53
CA LEU A 17 2.30 8.12 -14.65
C LEU A 17 2.68 6.65 -14.49
N LEU A 18 3.03 6.24 -13.26
CA LEU A 18 3.31 4.84 -12.94
C LEU A 18 2.08 3.96 -13.14
N GLY A 19 0.90 4.40 -12.70
CA GLY A 19 -0.37 3.71 -12.91
C GLY A 19 -0.74 3.60 -14.40
N PHE A 20 -0.51 4.66 -15.16
CA PHE A 20 -0.70 4.64 -16.62
C PHE A 20 0.28 3.69 -17.35
N TRP A 21 1.53 3.61 -16.90
CA TRP A 21 2.52 2.71 -17.49
C TRP A 21 2.28 1.23 -17.12
N ARG A 22 1.86 0.94 -15.89
CA ARG A 22 1.64 -0.42 -15.40
C ARG A 22 0.27 -0.97 -15.81
N GLY A 23 -0.78 -0.14 -15.81
CA GLY A 23 -2.17 -0.54 -16.04
C GLY A 23 -2.86 -1.08 -14.78
N LEU A 24 -4.18 -0.93 -14.72
CA LEU A 24 -5.01 -1.34 -13.57
C LEU A 24 -4.83 -2.83 -13.24
N VAL A 25 -4.83 -3.71 -14.25
CA VAL A 25 -4.72 -5.15 -14.04
C VAL A 25 -3.46 -5.49 -13.26
N LYS A 26 -2.30 -4.93 -13.63
CA LYS A 26 -1.06 -5.17 -12.89
C LYS A 26 -1.12 -4.64 -11.47
N GLU A 27 -1.73 -3.47 -11.26
CA GLU A 27 -1.86 -2.89 -9.93
C GLU A 27 -2.80 -3.70 -9.04
N ALA A 28 -3.95 -4.14 -9.56
CA ALA A 28 -4.90 -4.97 -8.85
C ALA A 28 -4.27 -6.30 -8.42
N PHE A 29 -3.56 -6.98 -9.33
CA PHE A 29 -2.85 -8.21 -8.99
C PHE A 29 -1.70 -7.99 -8.00
N SER A 30 -0.98 -6.86 -8.09
CA SER A 30 0.07 -6.51 -7.13
C SER A 30 -0.49 -6.22 -5.73
N LEU A 31 -1.66 -5.60 -5.64
CA LEU A 31 -2.31 -5.34 -4.36
C LEU A 31 -2.87 -6.64 -3.78
N ALA A 32 -3.55 -7.43 -4.62
CA ALA A 32 -4.07 -8.75 -4.24
C ALA A 32 -2.94 -9.70 -3.80
N SER A 33 -1.78 -9.68 -4.49
CA SER A 33 -0.63 -10.50 -4.09
C SER A 33 -0.05 -10.09 -2.76
N TRP A 34 -0.07 -8.79 -2.43
CA TRP A 34 0.39 -8.31 -1.14
C TRP A 34 -0.51 -8.82 0.00
N VAL A 35 -1.84 -8.69 -0.16
CA VAL A 35 -2.82 -9.21 0.80
C VAL A 35 -2.70 -10.74 0.93
N ALA A 36 -2.66 -11.44 -0.19
CA ALA A 36 -2.48 -12.89 -0.22
C ALA A 36 -1.16 -13.32 0.43
N ALA A 37 -0.07 -12.58 0.21
CA ALA A 37 1.23 -12.87 0.79
C ALA A 37 1.21 -12.72 2.32
N VAL A 38 0.57 -11.68 2.85
CA VAL A 38 0.39 -11.50 4.30
C VAL A 38 -0.42 -12.65 4.89
N ILE A 39 -1.55 -13.00 4.28
CA ILE A 39 -2.41 -14.11 4.74
C ILE A 39 -1.62 -15.42 4.71
N VAL A 40 -1.00 -15.76 3.57
CA VAL A 40 -0.25 -17.01 3.43
C VAL A 40 0.93 -17.06 4.39
N ALA A 41 1.69 -15.97 4.55
CA ALA A 41 2.79 -15.92 5.51
C ALA A 41 2.29 -16.08 6.95
N ALA A 42 1.15 -15.49 7.31
CA ALA A 42 0.57 -15.62 8.65
C ALA A 42 0.14 -17.08 8.95
N TYR A 43 -0.61 -17.71 8.03
CA TYR A 43 -1.17 -19.04 8.25
C TYR A 43 -0.19 -20.19 8.01
N PHE A 44 0.71 -20.07 7.03
CA PHE A 44 1.60 -21.16 6.61
C PHE A 44 3.03 -21.05 7.15
N SER A 45 3.37 -19.98 7.88
CA SER A 45 4.71 -19.85 8.47
C SER A 45 5.04 -20.95 9.48
N ALA A 46 4.07 -21.41 10.28
CA ALA A 46 4.31 -22.47 11.27
C ALA A 46 4.56 -23.84 10.60
N PRO A 47 3.69 -24.34 9.70
CA PRO A 47 3.95 -25.59 8.98
C PRO A 47 5.26 -25.59 8.21
N LEU A 48 5.60 -24.47 7.55
CA LEU A 48 6.87 -24.37 6.83
C LEU A 48 8.07 -24.30 7.79
N ALA A 49 7.91 -23.65 8.94
CA ALA A 49 8.94 -23.63 9.96
C ALA A 49 9.25 -25.04 10.48
N ASP A 50 8.27 -25.94 10.61
CA ASP A 50 8.53 -27.31 11.08
C ASP A 50 9.39 -28.12 10.11
N VAL A 51 9.25 -27.89 8.80
CA VAL A 51 10.11 -28.50 7.77
C VAL A 51 11.58 -28.04 7.91
N LEU A 52 11.79 -26.82 8.39
CA LEU A 52 13.12 -26.22 8.58
C LEU A 52 13.79 -26.63 9.91
N VAL A 53 13.20 -27.51 10.72
CA VAL A 53 13.68 -27.83 12.08
C VAL A 53 15.12 -28.34 12.09
N ASN A 54 15.53 -29.08 11.05
CA ASN A 54 16.87 -29.64 10.91
C ASN A 54 17.88 -28.66 10.29
N VAL A 55 17.42 -27.49 9.83
CA VAL A 55 18.25 -26.45 9.23
C VAL A 55 18.51 -25.32 10.23
N LEU A 56 17.53 -25.03 11.08
CA LEU A 56 17.56 -23.91 12.03
C LEU A 56 17.06 -24.32 13.41
N GLU A 57 17.96 -24.23 14.39
CA GLU A 57 17.67 -24.57 15.79
C GLU A 57 16.72 -23.56 16.46
N ASN A 58 16.89 -22.27 16.16
CA ASN A 58 16.09 -21.21 16.78
C ASN A 58 14.70 -21.11 16.14
N ALA A 59 13.66 -21.45 16.92
CA ALA A 59 12.27 -21.46 16.48
C ALA A 59 11.77 -20.08 15.99
N THR A 60 12.20 -18.99 16.61
CA THR A 60 11.80 -17.63 16.22
C THR A 60 12.39 -17.28 14.86
N ILE A 61 13.69 -17.49 14.67
CA ILE A 61 14.38 -17.23 13.40
C ILE A 61 13.77 -18.07 12.28
N ARG A 62 13.46 -19.33 12.57
CA ARG A 62 12.85 -20.26 11.62
C ARG A 62 11.48 -19.79 11.15
N ARG A 63 10.62 -19.33 12.07
CA ARG A 63 9.29 -18.81 11.74
C ARG A 63 9.35 -17.51 10.94
N VAL A 64 10.28 -16.62 11.28
CA VAL A 64 10.53 -15.37 10.53
C VAL A 64 11.03 -15.66 9.12
N LEU A 65 11.95 -16.62 8.96
CA LEU A 65 12.43 -17.02 7.63
C LEU A 65 11.34 -17.72 6.82
N ALA A 66 10.55 -18.60 7.43
CA ALA A 66 9.42 -19.24 6.77
C ALA A 66 8.40 -18.22 6.27
N SER A 67 8.02 -17.24 7.10
CA SER A 67 7.10 -16.17 6.69
C SER A 67 7.67 -15.32 5.57
N ALA A 68 8.96 -14.95 5.64
CA ALA A 68 9.64 -14.17 4.60
C ALA A 68 9.68 -14.92 3.26
N VAL A 69 10.02 -16.22 3.27
CA VAL A 69 10.04 -17.06 2.07
C VAL A 69 8.65 -17.16 1.45
N LEU A 70 7.62 -17.46 2.25
CA LEU A 70 6.24 -17.52 1.77
C LEU A 70 5.77 -16.19 1.19
N PHE A 71 6.08 -15.09 1.87
CA PHE A 71 5.73 -13.75 1.41
C PHE A 71 6.33 -13.47 0.03
N VAL A 72 7.64 -13.73 -0.14
CA VAL A 72 8.33 -13.52 -1.42
C VAL A 72 7.78 -14.44 -2.51
N LEU A 73 7.51 -15.71 -2.20
CA LEU A 73 6.96 -16.66 -3.17
C LEU A 73 5.58 -16.23 -3.67
N VAL A 74 4.68 -15.80 -2.77
CA VAL A 74 3.34 -15.35 -3.14
C VAL A 74 3.38 -14.03 -3.91
N MET A 75 4.22 -13.09 -3.49
CA MET A 75 4.46 -11.84 -4.22
C MET A 75 4.98 -12.10 -5.63
N PHE A 76 5.93 -13.03 -5.77
CA PHE A 76 6.49 -13.42 -7.07
C PHE A 76 5.42 -14.07 -7.96
N ALA A 77 4.67 -15.04 -7.42
CA ALA A 77 3.58 -15.71 -8.14
C ALA A 77 2.50 -14.71 -8.59
N GLY A 78 2.07 -13.82 -7.70
CA GLY A 78 1.09 -12.78 -8.01
C GLY A 78 1.56 -11.79 -9.07
N SER A 79 2.84 -11.39 -9.04
CA SER A 79 3.45 -10.54 -10.08
C SER A 79 3.50 -11.23 -11.45
N LEU A 80 3.80 -12.53 -11.47
CA LEU A 80 3.76 -13.34 -12.68
C LEU A 80 2.34 -13.41 -13.24
N LEU A 81 1.36 -13.76 -12.41
CA LEU A 81 -0.06 -13.81 -12.78
C LEU A 81 -0.57 -12.46 -13.30
N GLY A 82 -0.25 -11.36 -12.61
CA GLY A 82 -0.61 -10.02 -13.06
C GLY A 82 0.01 -9.64 -14.39
N THR A 83 1.23 -10.10 -14.67
CA THR A 83 1.87 -9.89 -15.98
C THR A 83 1.20 -10.71 -17.07
N LEU A 84 0.80 -11.95 -16.81
CA LEU A 84 0.04 -12.77 -17.74
C LEU A 84 -1.34 -12.15 -18.01
N ALA A 85 -2.08 -11.78 -16.97
CA ALA A 85 -3.38 -11.14 -17.07
C ALA A 85 -3.33 -9.82 -17.87
N SER A 86 -2.29 -9.01 -17.66
CA SER A 86 -2.05 -7.78 -18.43
C SER A 86 -1.76 -8.04 -19.92
N ARG A 87 -1.11 -9.15 -20.26
CA ARG A 87 -0.93 -9.55 -21.67
C ARG A 87 -2.25 -10.00 -22.30
N ILE A 88 -3.09 -10.69 -21.55
CA ILE A 88 -4.43 -11.11 -22.01
C ILE A 88 -5.31 -9.88 -22.26
N SER A 89 -5.35 -8.91 -21.33
CA SER A 89 -6.13 -7.68 -21.50
C SER A 89 -5.67 -6.87 -22.71
N ALA A 90 -4.36 -6.88 -23.00
CA ALA A 90 -3.81 -6.24 -24.18
C ALA A 90 -4.25 -6.91 -25.49
N THR A 91 -4.45 -8.23 -25.48
CA THR A 91 -4.85 -9.01 -26.66
C THR A 91 -6.32 -8.77 -27.03
N ILE A 92 -7.19 -8.55 -26.03
CA ILE A 92 -8.64 -8.29 -26.22
C ILE A 92 -8.90 -6.81 -26.60
N GLY A 93 -7.85 -6.00 -26.79
CA GLY A 93 -7.98 -4.59 -27.17
C GLY A 93 -8.35 -3.65 -26.02
N LEU A 94 -8.46 -4.15 -24.78
CA LEU A 94 -8.81 -3.37 -23.59
C LEU A 94 -7.63 -2.58 -23.01
N LYS A 95 -6.48 -2.56 -23.69
CA LYS A 95 -5.25 -1.88 -23.24
C LYS A 95 -5.44 -0.41 -22.91
N LYS A 96 -6.28 0.32 -23.66
CA LYS A 96 -6.55 1.74 -23.38
C LYS A 96 -7.31 1.92 -22.07
N VAL A 97 -8.37 1.13 -21.88
CA VAL A 97 -9.20 1.13 -20.67
C VAL A 97 -8.36 0.76 -19.44
N ASP A 98 -7.55 -0.30 -19.55
CA ASP A 98 -6.63 -0.75 -18.50
C ASP A 98 -5.67 0.36 -18.06
N LYS A 99 -5.10 1.11 -19.01
CA LYS A 99 -4.20 2.23 -18.71
C LYS A 99 -4.91 3.45 -18.12
N THR A 100 -6.11 3.79 -18.60
CA THR A 100 -6.88 4.91 -18.04
C THR A 100 -7.34 4.61 -16.61
N LEU A 101 -7.82 3.39 -16.35
CA LEU A 101 -8.17 2.99 -14.99
C LEU A 101 -6.93 2.88 -14.10
N GLY A 102 -5.79 2.43 -14.64
CA GLY A 102 -4.51 2.44 -13.93
C GLY A 102 -4.08 3.86 -13.55
N SER A 103 -4.30 4.86 -14.41
CA SER A 103 -4.01 6.26 -14.04
C SER A 103 -4.88 6.76 -12.89
N LEU A 104 -6.17 6.38 -12.86
CA LEU A 104 -7.08 6.73 -11.77
C LEU A 104 -6.67 6.03 -10.46
N PHE A 105 -6.31 4.75 -10.52
CA PHE A 105 -5.78 4.02 -9.37
C PHE A 105 -4.46 4.62 -8.89
N GLY A 106 -3.58 5.04 -9.81
CA GLY A 106 -2.35 5.75 -9.52
C GLY A 106 -2.58 7.06 -8.77
N ILE A 107 -3.59 7.84 -9.14
CA ILE A 107 -3.99 9.06 -8.41
C ILE A 107 -4.44 8.70 -6.99
N LEU A 108 -5.33 7.73 -6.83
CA LEU A 108 -5.82 7.28 -5.51
C LEU A 108 -4.66 6.81 -4.63
N ARG A 109 -3.73 6.04 -5.19
CA ARG A 109 -2.52 5.59 -4.47
C ARG A 109 -1.64 6.77 -4.08
N GLY A 110 -1.42 7.73 -4.99
CA GLY A 110 -0.67 8.95 -4.69
C GLY A 110 -1.30 9.73 -3.54
N LEU A 111 -2.63 9.82 -3.51
CA LEU A 111 -3.40 10.45 -2.43
C LEU A 111 -3.17 9.74 -1.09
N ILE A 112 -3.25 8.41 -1.08
CA ILE A 112 -3.00 7.58 0.12
C ILE A 112 -1.55 7.78 0.62
N ILE A 113 -0.56 7.82 -0.29
CA ILE A 113 0.83 8.06 0.08
C ILE A 113 1.00 9.43 0.72
N VAL A 114 0.41 10.47 0.13
CA VAL A 114 0.44 11.84 0.69
C VAL A 114 -0.19 11.88 2.07
N LEU A 115 -1.38 11.28 2.24
CA LEU A 115 -2.05 11.17 3.53
C LEU A 115 -1.18 10.49 4.58
N LEU A 116 -0.55 9.37 4.22
CA LEU A 116 0.31 8.61 5.12
C LEU A 116 1.56 9.41 5.50
N VAL A 117 2.17 10.13 4.55
CA VAL A 117 3.32 11.01 4.83
C VAL A 117 2.92 12.14 5.76
N LEU A 118 1.77 12.79 5.54
CA LEU A 118 1.28 13.86 6.41
C LEU A 118 0.95 13.33 7.81
N PHE A 119 0.20 12.23 7.91
CA PHE A 119 -0.11 11.59 9.18
C PHE A 119 1.15 11.23 9.99
N LEU A 120 2.19 10.72 9.33
CA LEU A 120 3.46 10.38 9.99
C LEU A 120 4.31 11.59 10.35
N THR A 121 4.08 12.77 9.79
CA THR A 121 4.93 13.96 10.00
C THR A 121 4.26 15.05 10.85
N LEU A 122 2.94 15.11 10.88
CA LEU A 122 2.16 16.05 11.70
C LEU A 122 2.50 15.97 13.20
N PRO A 123 2.71 14.78 13.81
CA PRO A 123 3.08 14.68 15.22
C PRO A 123 4.50 15.19 15.53
N PHE A 124 5.35 15.40 14.52
CA PHE A 124 6.74 15.79 14.71
C PHE A 124 6.92 17.30 14.51
N GLU A 125 7.36 17.99 15.57
CA GLU A 125 7.60 19.46 15.60
C GLU A 125 8.69 19.95 14.63
N PHE A 126 9.51 19.05 14.07
CA PHE A 126 10.55 19.35 13.06
C PHE A 126 10.00 19.91 11.72
N SER A 127 8.68 20.06 11.58
CA SER A 127 8.00 20.25 10.31
C SER A 127 7.26 21.60 10.12
N GLN A 128 7.24 22.48 11.13
CA GLN A 128 6.43 23.72 11.10
C GLN A 128 6.75 24.63 9.90
N ASN A 129 8.00 24.73 9.47
CA ASN A 129 8.42 25.69 8.42
C ASN A 129 8.05 25.35 6.97
N TRP A 130 7.73 24.10 6.61
CA TRP A 130 7.56 23.71 5.19
C TRP A 130 6.11 23.59 4.72
N TYR A 131 5.15 23.61 5.66
CA TYR A 131 3.72 23.58 5.40
C TYR A 131 3.04 24.96 5.42
N GLU A 132 3.68 25.95 6.03
CA GLU A 132 3.16 27.31 6.17
C GLU A 132 2.75 27.89 4.80
N GLY A 133 1.45 28.15 4.62
CA GLY A 133 0.89 28.69 3.38
C GLY A 133 0.63 27.67 2.27
N SER A 134 0.65 26.36 2.56
CA SER A 134 0.28 25.32 1.59
C SER A 134 -1.21 25.39 1.27
N TRP A 135 -1.53 25.29 -0.03
CA TRP A 135 -2.93 25.25 -0.47
C TRP A 135 -3.57 23.88 -0.20
N PHE A 136 -2.81 22.80 -0.33
CA PHE A 136 -3.35 21.44 -0.27
C PHE A 136 -3.41 20.85 1.13
N VAL A 137 -2.44 21.18 1.99
CA VAL A 137 -2.35 20.63 3.35
C VAL A 137 -3.63 20.80 4.16
N PRO A 138 -4.32 21.97 4.18
CA PRO A 138 -5.56 22.13 4.93
C PRO A 138 -6.67 21.14 4.53
N TYR A 139 -6.76 20.76 3.25
CA TYR A 139 -7.76 19.79 2.80
C TYR A 139 -7.44 18.37 3.28
N PHE A 140 -6.14 18.03 3.30
CA PHE A 140 -5.69 16.73 3.80
C PHE A 140 -5.79 16.62 5.32
N THR A 141 -5.53 17.70 6.07
CA THR A 141 -5.66 17.70 7.53
C THR A 141 -7.12 17.54 7.96
N VAL A 142 -8.06 18.21 7.29
CA VAL A 142 -9.51 17.99 7.54
C VAL A 142 -9.90 16.54 7.27
N LEU A 143 -9.36 15.91 6.22
CA LEU A 143 -9.61 14.50 5.95
C LEU A 143 -9.02 13.59 7.04
N LEU A 144 -7.82 13.89 7.52
CA LEU A 144 -7.17 13.16 8.62
C LEU A 144 -7.92 13.31 9.94
N GLU A 145 -8.35 14.52 10.30
CA GLU A 145 -9.15 14.77 11.52
C GLU A 145 -10.48 14.00 11.49
N ASN A 146 -11.15 13.99 10.34
CA ASN A 146 -12.37 13.19 10.17
C ASN A 146 -12.08 11.70 10.32
N LEU A 147 -10.97 11.20 9.78
CA LEU A 147 -10.56 9.81 9.93
C LEU A 147 -10.19 9.48 11.39
N GLU A 148 -9.46 10.34 12.08
CA GLU A 148 -9.12 10.18 13.50
C GLU A 148 -10.38 10.13 14.36
N SER A 149 -11.35 11.03 14.13
CA SER A 149 -12.61 11.01 14.89
C SER A 149 -13.42 9.72 14.69
N LEU A 150 -13.35 9.11 13.50
CA LEU A 150 -14.00 7.82 13.23
C LEU A 150 -13.26 6.66 13.91
N LEU A 151 -11.94 6.69 13.90
CA LEU A 151 -11.12 5.68 14.57
C LEU A 151 -11.27 5.77 16.09
N ASP A 152 -11.29 6.97 16.66
CA ASP A 152 -11.44 7.21 18.10
C ASP A 152 -12.86 6.87 18.59
N TYR A 153 -13.88 7.11 17.74
CA TYR A 153 -15.26 6.65 18.00
C TYR A 153 -15.37 5.12 18.06
N GLU A 154 -14.72 4.40 17.15
CA GLU A 154 -14.72 2.92 17.12
C GLU A 154 -13.98 2.34 18.34
N VAL A 155 -12.87 2.96 18.75
CA VAL A 155 -12.09 2.55 19.94
C VAL A 155 -12.88 2.81 21.23
N SER A 156 -13.51 3.99 21.37
CA SER A 156 -14.31 4.34 22.56
C SER A 156 -15.61 3.52 22.67
N GLY A 157 -16.23 3.18 21.53
CA GLY A 157 -17.43 2.33 21.49
C GLY A 157 -17.18 0.89 21.96
N ASN A 158 -15.97 0.37 21.71
CA ASN A 158 -15.60 -1.00 22.10
C ASN A 158 -15.23 -1.13 23.60
N GLU A 159 -14.76 -0.05 24.24
CA GLU A 159 -14.47 -0.03 25.68
C GLU A 159 -15.72 0.09 26.57
N THR A 160 -16.86 0.53 26.01
CA THR A 160 -18.12 0.69 26.77
C THR A 160 -18.95 -0.60 26.83
N ILE A 161 -18.59 -1.62 26.03
CA ILE A 161 -19.31 -2.91 25.90
C ILE A 161 -18.54 -4.07 26.57
N ALA A 162 -17.32 -3.82 27.07
CA ALA A 162 -16.52 -4.76 27.87
C ALA A 162 -16.72 -4.55 29.38
#